data_AF-A0A3P6SFE1-F1
#
_entry.id   AF-A0A3P6SFE1-F1
#
_cell.length_a   1.000
_cell.length_b   1.000
_cell.length_c   1.000
_cell.angle_alpha   90.00
_cell.angle_beta   90.00
_cell.angle_gamma   90.00
#
_symmetry.space_group_name_H-M   'P 1'
#
loop_
_entity.id
_entity.type
_entity.pdbx_description
1 polymer ?
#
loop_
_entity_poly.entity_id
_entity_poly.type
_entity_poly.pdbx_seq_one_letter_code
_entity_poly.pdbx_strand_id
1 'polypeptide(L)'
;MSAKQYARLVPKAHRARRTPVIDRPMRPRMIAWAGPAAFYPNRFYEIDKWYKGRIDKPEEVPKFHIIDPTQHLYSLGEFLDKEKQKAAPCNIGFASRQQKIAVPKTDAQREELERQARKMKLIVDPDTTNFETLAVLNHYKIFEHLFGPGVFFENVQNMDVTFGENVVYYGNTLIAKDTQSKPQVIVFTSVLCYLCC
;
A
#
# COMPACT_ATOMS: atom_id res chain seq x y z
N MET A 1 4.88 39.22 -27.19
CA MET A 1 5.65 39.70 -26.02
C MET A 1 6.66 38.63 -25.63
N SER A 2 7.93 38.99 -25.46
CA SER A 2 9.00 38.05 -25.05
C SER A 2 8.86 37.68 -23.56
N ALA A 3 9.23 36.46 -23.16
CA ALA A 3 9.26 36.04 -21.75
C ALA A 3 10.07 37.01 -20.85
N LYS A 4 11.07 37.68 -21.44
CA LYS A 4 11.88 38.71 -20.77
C LYS A 4 11.09 40.00 -20.47
N GLN A 5 10.05 40.29 -21.26
CA GLN A 5 9.15 41.43 -21.04
C GLN A 5 8.10 41.10 -19.96
N TYR A 6 7.62 39.86 -19.89
CA TYR A 6 6.67 39.40 -18.87
C TYR A 6 7.24 39.50 -17.44
N ALA A 7 8.52 39.14 -17.25
CA ALA A 7 9.20 39.22 -15.96
C ALA A 7 9.35 40.64 -15.38
N ARG A 8 9.13 41.69 -16.19
CA ARG A 8 9.17 43.10 -15.73
C ARG A 8 7.84 43.62 -15.19
N LEU A 9 6.74 42.93 -15.48
CA LEU A 9 5.39 43.31 -15.03
C LEU A 9 5.08 42.82 -13.61
N VAL A 10 5.93 41.97 -13.03
CA VAL A 10 5.76 41.49 -11.65
C VAL A 10 6.28 42.54 -10.66
N PRO A 11 5.45 43.05 -9.72
CA PRO A 11 5.87 44.03 -8.73
C PRO A 11 7.03 43.49 -7.88
N LYS A 12 8.17 44.19 -7.89
CA LYS A 12 9.35 43.85 -7.07
C LYS A 12 9.20 44.22 -5.59
N ALA A 13 7.99 44.52 -5.13
CA ALA A 13 7.71 45.06 -3.80
C ALA A 13 8.16 44.14 -2.66
N HIS A 14 8.19 42.82 -2.88
CA HIS A 14 8.53 41.83 -1.86
C HIS A 14 9.90 41.14 -2.07
N ARG A 15 10.75 41.64 -2.97
CA ARG A 15 12.14 41.17 -3.05
C ARG A 15 12.98 41.95 -2.03
N ALA A 16 13.46 41.26 -1.01
CA ALA A 16 14.46 41.80 -0.11
C ALA A 16 15.66 42.30 -0.93
N ARG A 17 16.07 43.58 -0.75
CA ARG A 17 17.19 44.19 -1.48
C ARG A 17 18.53 43.49 -1.24
N ARG A 18 18.62 42.68 -0.18
CA ARG A 18 19.81 41.95 0.27
C ARG A 18 19.36 40.65 0.94
N THR A 19 20.09 39.56 0.73
CA THR A 19 19.91 38.33 1.50
C THR A 19 20.34 38.56 2.95
N PRO A 20 19.59 38.10 3.97
CA PRO A 20 20.02 38.26 5.35
C PRO A 20 21.38 37.58 5.54
N VAL A 21 22.35 38.34 6.04
CA VAL A 21 23.64 37.79 6.41
C VAL A 21 23.46 37.15 7.77
N ILE A 22 23.39 35.82 7.80
CA ILE A 22 23.47 35.05 9.03
C ILE A 22 24.92 35.15 9.50
N ASP A 23 25.14 35.70 10.70
CA ASP A 23 26.46 35.68 11.33
C ASP A 23 26.90 34.23 11.46
N ARG A 24 27.94 33.86 10.69
CA ARG A 24 28.54 32.54 10.80
C ARG A 24 29.23 32.50 12.16
N PRO A 25 28.95 31.52 13.03
CA PRO A 25 29.70 31.38 14.27
C PRO A 25 31.19 31.29 13.94
N MET A 26 32.00 32.00 14.74
CA MET A 26 33.45 32.02 14.63
C MET A 26 33.98 30.60 14.45
N ARG A 27 34.68 30.36 13.33
CA ARG A 27 35.35 29.08 13.09
C ARG A 27 36.32 28.84 14.25
N PRO A 28 36.20 27.75 15.03
CA PRO A 28 37.11 27.50 16.12
C PRO A 28 38.54 27.45 15.57
N ARG A 29 39.43 28.31 16.09
CA ARG A 29 40.85 28.40 15.70
C ARG A 29 41.70 27.28 16.28
N MET A 30 41.12 26.10 16.48
CA MET A 30 41.79 24.98 17.13
C MET A 30 41.74 23.75 16.22
N ILE A 31 42.63 23.74 15.24
CA ILE A 31 43.03 22.50 14.56
C ILE A 31 44.08 21.86 15.49
N ALA A 32 43.65 21.33 16.62
CA ALA A 32 44.52 20.64 17.58
C ALA A 32 44.17 19.15 17.70
N TRP A 33 43.63 18.57 16.63
CA TRP A 33 43.36 17.13 16.56
C TRP A 33 43.95 16.43 15.34
N ALA A 34 44.66 17.17 14.50
CA ALA A 34 45.46 16.59 13.43
C ALA A 34 46.83 17.28 13.49
N GLY A 35 47.85 16.52 13.90
CA GLY A 35 49.22 17.03 14.02
C GLY A 35 49.78 17.55 12.68
N PRO A 36 51.05 17.99 12.64
CA PRO A 36 51.69 18.61 11.46
C PRO A 36 51.55 17.82 10.15
N ALA A 37 51.31 16.51 10.27
CA ALA A 37 50.99 15.61 9.17
C ALA A 37 49.71 15.95 8.40
N ALA A 38 48.79 16.76 8.94
CA ALA A 38 47.51 17.11 8.31
C ALA A 38 47.61 18.03 7.10
N PHE A 39 48.75 18.69 6.90
CA PHE A 39 48.92 19.72 5.88
C PHE A 39 49.98 19.38 4.82
N TYR A 40 50.47 18.13 4.77
CA TYR A 40 51.37 17.75 3.68
C TYR A 40 50.60 17.68 2.35
N PRO A 41 51.08 18.34 1.28
CA PRO A 41 50.46 18.33 -0.05
C PRO A 41 50.22 16.92 -0.59
N ASN A 42 51.05 15.96 -0.16
CA ASN A 42 51.00 14.59 -0.65
C ASN A 42 50.09 13.64 0.16
N ARG A 43 49.39 14.10 1.19
CA ARG A 43 48.53 13.23 2.03
C ARG A 43 47.29 12.70 1.29
N PHE A 44 46.85 13.37 0.23
CA PHE A 44 45.68 12.98 -0.54
C PHE A 44 45.94 11.92 -1.62
N TYR A 45 47.21 11.48 -1.81
CA TYR A 45 47.54 10.47 -2.82
C TYR A 45 47.52 9.04 -2.28
N GLU A 46 47.59 8.85 -0.97
CA GLU A 46 47.36 7.55 -0.36
C GLU A 46 45.89 7.46 0.08
N ILE A 47 45.19 6.47 -0.48
CA ILE A 47 43.76 6.25 -0.24
C ILE A 47 43.59 5.73 1.19
N ASP A 48 43.46 6.65 2.15
CA ASP A 48 43.10 6.29 3.52
C ASP A 48 41.69 5.67 3.54
N LYS A 49 41.65 4.35 3.77
CA LYS A 49 40.41 3.53 3.84
C LYS A 49 39.39 4.08 4.84
N TRP A 50 39.84 4.87 5.82
CA TRP A 50 38.99 5.49 6.84
C TRP A 50 38.08 6.59 6.28
N TYR A 51 38.56 7.40 5.32
CA TYR A 51 37.84 8.61 4.88
C TYR A 51 36.81 8.35 3.78
N LYS A 52 36.88 7.20 3.09
CA LYS A 52 35.88 6.78 2.09
C LYS A 52 34.82 5.79 2.60
N GLY A 53 35.09 5.03 3.66
CA GLY A 53 34.21 3.95 4.13
C GLY A 53 32.88 4.38 4.77
N ARG A 54 32.48 5.66 4.67
CA ARG A 54 31.22 6.17 5.26
C ARG A 54 30.41 7.10 4.35
N ILE A 55 30.79 7.24 3.09
CA ILE A 55 29.94 7.89 2.08
C ILE A 55 29.92 6.97 0.86
N ASP A 56 29.42 5.76 1.06
CA ASP A 56 28.87 5.04 -0.08
C ASP A 56 27.70 5.89 -0.56
N LYS A 57 27.82 6.43 -1.78
CA LYS A 57 26.63 6.88 -2.49
C LYS A 57 25.65 5.72 -2.44
N PRO A 58 24.36 5.93 -2.10
CA PRO A 58 23.39 4.87 -2.28
C PRO A 58 23.55 4.34 -3.71
N GLU A 59 23.82 3.03 -3.84
CA GLU A 59 24.01 2.39 -5.15
C GLU A 59 22.77 2.57 -6.03
N GLU A 60 21.61 2.68 -5.38
CA GLU A 60 20.35 3.00 -6.02
C GLU A 60 20.12 4.53 -5.99
N VAL A 61 20.49 5.18 -7.09
CA VAL A 61 19.97 6.51 -7.41
C VAL A 61 18.44 6.37 -7.50
N PRO A 62 17.64 7.25 -6.85
CA PRO A 62 16.19 7.20 -7.01
C PRO A 62 15.85 7.25 -8.49
N LYS A 63 15.10 6.24 -8.97
CA LYS A 63 14.66 6.17 -10.36
C LYS A 63 13.71 7.34 -10.62
N PHE A 64 14.24 8.43 -11.15
CA PHE A 64 13.41 9.49 -11.70
C PHE A 64 12.68 8.92 -12.91
N HIS A 65 11.37 8.77 -12.82
CA HIS A 65 10.55 8.45 -13.97
C HIS A 65 10.62 9.64 -14.93
N ILE A 66 11.40 9.48 -16.00
CA ILE A 66 11.42 10.42 -17.12
C ILE A 66 10.06 10.25 -17.79
N ILE A 67 9.19 11.25 -17.64
CA ILE A 67 7.93 11.30 -18.38
C ILE A 67 8.33 11.53 -19.84
N ASP A 68 8.26 10.48 -20.64
CA ASP A 68 8.56 10.59 -22.06
C ASP A 68 7.59 11.60 -22.69
N PRO A 69 8.07 12.63 -23.40
CA PRO A 69 7.24 13.62 -24.07
C PRO A 69 6.53 13.04 -25.31
N THR A 70 6.36 11.73 -25.39
CA THR A 70 5.55 11.03 -26.39
C THR A 70 4.43 10.22 -25.71
N GLN A 71 4.51 10.01 -24.39
CA GLN A 71 3.64 9.14 -23.61
C GLN A 71 2.50 9.87 -22.87
N HIS A 72 2.43 11.20 -22.95
CA HIS A 72 1.39 12.02 -22.29
C HIS A 72 0.00 11.93 -22.92
N LEU A 73 -0.17 11.24 -24.03
CA LEU A 73 -1.48 10.96 -24.60
C LEU A 73 -2.28 9.97 -23.75
N TYR A 74 -1.59 9.14 -22.96
CA TYR A 74 -2.25 8.16 -22.10
C TYR A 74 -2.59 8.77 -20.75
N SER A 75 -3.80 8.50 -20.27
CA SER A 75 -4.20 8.84 -18.91
C SER A 75 -3.47 7.95 -17.89
N LEU A 76 -3.39 8.40 -16.63
CA LEU A 76 -2.85 7.59 -15.53
C LEU A 76 -3.56 6.23 -15.42
N GLY A 77 -4.87 6.18 -15.70
CA GLY A 77 -5.65 4.95 -15.67
C GLY A 77 -5.16 3.93 -16.69
N GLU A 78 -4.91 4.35 -17.92
CA GLU A 78 -4.41 3.46 -18.98
C GLU A 78 -3.00 2.92 -18.67
N PHE A 79 -2.17 3.68 -17.97
CA PHE A 79 -0.88 3.19 -17.49
C PHE A 79 -1.04 2.11 -16.43
N LEU A 80 -1.89 2.35 -15.43
CA LEU A 80 -2.18 1.37 -14.39
C LEU A 80 -2.84 0.10 -14.96
N ASP A 81 -3.67 0.23 -15.98
CA ASP A 81 -4.33 -0.92 -16.61
C ASP A 81 -3.36 -1.72 -17.48
N LYS A 82 -2.40 -1.08 -18.15
CA LYS A 82 -1.29 -1.78 -18.83
C LYS A 82 -0.43 -2.59 -17.86
N GLU A 83 -0.28 -2.15 -16.61
CA GLU A 83 0.42 -2.91 -15.59
C GLU A 83 -0.40 -4.13 -15.15
N LYS A 84 -1.71 -3.97 -14.93
CA LYS A 84 -2.62 -5.08 -14.58
C LYS A 84 -2.73 -6.14 -15.67
N GLN A 85 -2.69 -5.75 -16.94
CA GLN A 85 -2.82 -6.65 -18.08
C GLN A 85 -1.63 -7.63 -18.25
N LYS A 86 -0.50 -7.41 -17.56
CA LYS A 86 0.70 -8.25 -17.72
C LYS A 86 0.55 -9.66 -17.17
N ALA A 87 -0.40 -9.89 -16.26
CA ALA A 87 -0.60 -11.20 -15.64
C ALA A 87 -2.01 -11.71 -15.90
N ALA A 88 -2.14 -12.84 -16.59
CA ALA A 88 -3.41 -13.53 -16.69
C ALA A 88 -3.83 -14.04 -15.30
N PRO A 89 -5.06 -13.77 -14.85
CA PRO A 89 -5.50 -14.16 -13.53
C PRO A 89 -5.66 -15.69 -13.46
N CYS A 90 -4.91 -16.33 -12.55
CA CYS A 90 -4.92 -17.77 -12.32
C CYS A 90 -5.59 -18.07 -10.98
N ASN A 91 -6.70 -18.82 -11.02
CA ASN A 91 -7.40 -19.25 -9.81
C ASN A 91 -6.83 -20.59 -9.32
N ILE A 92 -6.21 -20.60 -8.14
CA ILE A 92 -5.65 -21.81 -7.50
C ILE A 92 -6.60 -22.44 -6.48
N GLY A 93 -7.80 -21.88 -6.32
CA GLY A 93 -8.78 -22.27 -5.32
C GLY A 93 -9.59 -23.50 -5.64
N PHE A 94 -10.35 -23.94 -4.64
CA PHE A 94 -11.43 -24.90 -4.86
C PHE A 94 -12.58 -24.25 -5.63
N ALA A 95 -13.31 -25.06 -6.40
CA ALA A 95 -14.52 -24.59 -7.07
C ALA A 95 -15.57 -24.14 -6.04
N SER A 96 -16.17 -22.98 -6.29
CA SER A 96 -17.24 -22.46 -5.45
C SER A 96 -18.44 -23.41 -5.45
N ARG A 97 -19.06 -23.59 -4.30
CA ARG A 97 -20.29 -24.37 -4.19
C ARG A 97 -21.42 -23.53 -4.78
N GLN A 98 -22.28 -24.16 -5.57
CA GLN A 98 -23.50 -23.51 -6.06
C GLN A 98 -24.35 -23.10 -4.86
N GLN A 99 -24.32 -21.81 -4.53
CA GLN A 99 -25.21 -21.25 -3.53
C GLN A 99 -26.63 -21.39 -4.05
N LYS A 100 -27.57 -21.76 -3.17
CA LYS A 100 -28.99 -21.77 -3.51
C LYS A 100 -29.35 -20.35 -3.91
N ILE A 101 -29.58 -20.12 -5.20
CA ILE A 101 -30.08 -18.84 -5.70
C ILE A 101 -31.34 -18.54 -4.90
N ALA A 102 -31.33 -17.42 -4.18
CA ALA A 102 -32.48 -17.03 -3.37
C ALA A 102 -33.72 -17.06 -4.26
N VAL A 103 -34.76 -17.78 -3.82
CA VAL A 103 -36.01 -17.89 -4.57
C VAL A 103 -36.49 -16.47 -4.87
N PRO A 104 -36.81 -16.15 -6.14
CA PRO A 104 -37.28 -14.81 -6.47
C PRO A 104 -38.51 -14.49 -5.62
N LYS A 105 -38.43 -13.39 -4.86
CA LYS A 105 -39.54 -12.92 -4.02
C LYS A 105 -40.76 -12.65 -4.89
N THR A 106 -41.93 -13.03 -4.40
CA THR A 106 -43.21 -12.79 -5.10
C THR A 106 -43.54 -11.30 -5.13
N ASP A 107 -44.39 -10.88 -6.07
CA ASP A 107 -44.71 -9.46 -6.26
C ASP A 107 -45.38 -8.84 -5.03
N ALA A 108 -46.23 -9.59 -4.32
CA ALA A 108 -46.82 -9.16 -3.05
C ALA A 108 -45.76 -8.86 -1.96
N GLN A 109 -44.74 -9.70 -1.86
CA GLN A 109 -43.64 -9.50 -0.91
C GLN A 109 -42.78 -8.27 -1.29
N ARG A 110 -42.65 -7.98 -2.60
CA ARG A 110 -41.93 -6.80 -3.07
C ARG A 110 -42.66 -5.51 -2.72
N GLU A 111 -43.98 -5.45 -2.89
CA GLU A 111 -44.78 -4.30 -2.51
C GLU A 111 -44.70 -4.01 -1.00
N GLU A 112 -44.73 -5.06 -0.17
CA GLU A 112 -44.58 -4.92 1.28
C GLU A 112 -43.20 -4.40 1.67
N LEU A 113 -42.13 -4.92 1.06
CA LEU A 113 -40.76 -4.43 1.26
C LEU A 113 -40.61 -2.98 0.79
N GLU A 114 -41.26 -2.58 -0.30
CA GLU A 114 -41.25 -1.19 -0.77
C GLU A 114 -41.95 -0.26 0.23
N ARG A 115 -43.10 -0.66 0.78
CA ARG A 115 -43.79 0.10 1.84
C ARG A 115 -42.92 0.23 3.09
N GLN A 116 -42.18 -0.82 3.46
CA GLN A 116 -41.24 -0.80 4.59
C GLN A 116 -40.02 0.09 4.30
N ALA A 117 -39.49 0.07 3.07
CA ALA A 117 -38.40 0.92 2.62
C ALA A 117 -38.79 2.41 2.66
N ARG A 118 -39.98 2.77 2.16
CA ARG A 118 -40.50 4.15 2.24
C ARG A 118 -40.65 4.65 3.69
N LYS A 119 -40.87 3.74 4.64
CA LYS A 119 -40.95 4.03 6.08
C LYS A 119 -39.60 3.90 6.80
N MET A 120 -38.51 3.62 6.09
CA MET A 120 -37.16 3.40 6.65
C MET A 120 -37.09 2.33 7.74
N LYS A 121 -37.94 1.29 7.64
CA LYS A 121 -37.99 0.17 8.62
C LYS A 121 -37.28 -1.10 8.16
N LEU A 122 -36.72 -1.08 6.95
CA LEU A 122 -36.08 -2.25 6.36
C LEU A 122 -34.68 -2.41 6.94
N ILE A 123 -34.42 -3.54 7.59
CA ILE A 123 -33.13 -3.89 8.21
C ILE A 123 -32.55 -5.07 7.41
N VAL A 124 -31.25 -5.01 7.14
CA VAL A 124 -30.51 -6.10 6.51
C VAL A 124 -29.81 -6.88 7.61
N ASP A 125 -29.97 -8.20 7.62
CA ASP A 125 -29.31 -9.07 8.59
C ASP A 125 -27.83 -9.24 8.22
N PRO A 126 -26.89 -8.69 9.02
CA PRO A 126 -25.47 -8.70 8.69
C PRO A 126 -24.87 -10.11 8.66
N ASP A 127 -25.47 -11.05 9.41
CA ASP A 127 -25.00 -12.43 9.48
C ASP A 127 -25.30 -13.22 8.19
N THR A 128 -26.27 -12.76 7.39
CA THR A 128 -26.66 -13.41 6.13
C THR A 128 -25.98 -12.79 4.91
N THR A 129 -25.36 -11.62 5.06
CA THR A 129 -24.70 -10.94 3.95
C THR A 129 -23.33 -11.55 3.68
N ASN A 130 -23.13 -11.99 2.44
CA ASN A 130 -21.82 -12.43 1.98
C ASN A 130 -20.87 -11.23 1.90
N PHE A 131 -19.80 -11.23 2.71
CA PHE A 131 -18.73 -10.23 2.60
C PHE A 131 -17.78 -10.60 1.46
N GLU A 132 -17.47 -9.64 0.58
CA GLU A 132 -16.50 -9.81 -0.50
C GLU A 132 -15.06 -9.83 0.04
N THR A 133 -14.64 -10.98 0.57
CA THR A 133 -13.31 -11.19 1.16
C THR A 133 -12.17 -11.01 0.14
N LEU A 134 -12.41 -11.35 -1.13
CA LEU A 134 -11.44 -11.23 -2.22
C LEU A 134 -10.95 -9.79 -2.43
N ALA A 135 -11.85 -8.82 -2.38
CA ALA A 135 -11.51 -7.41 -2.59
C ALA A 135 -10.54 -6.92 -1.51
N VAL A 136 -10.78 -7.32 -0.26
CA VAL A 136 -9.93 -6.98 0.88
C VAL A 136 -8.55 -7.63 0.74
N LEU A 137 -8.50 -8.91 0.39
CA LEU A 137 -7.24 -9.64 0.20
C LEU A 137 -6.40 -9.08 -0.94
N ASN A 138 -7.06 -8.68 -2.05
CA ASN A 138 -6.41 -8.04 -3.19
C ASN A 138 -5.87 -6.64 -2.83
N HIS A 139 -6.60 -5.87 -2.03
CA HIS A 139 -6.16 -4.57 -1.54
C HIS A 139 -4.85 -4.68 -0.74
N TYR A 140 -4.74 -5.69 0.13
CA TYR A 140 -3.52 -5.96 0.91
C TYR A 140 -2.44 -6.74 0.14
N LYS A 141 -2.67 -7.03 -1.15
CA LYS A 141 -1.74 -7.78 -2.01
C LYS A 141 -1.29 -9.12 -1.43
N ILE A 142 -2.12 -9.76 -0.60
CA ILE A 142 -1.77 -10.99 0.12
C ILE A 142 -1.41 -12.10 -0.87
N PHE A 143 -2.18 -12.24 -1.95
CA PHE A 143 -1.91 -13.27 -2.95
C PHE A 143 -0.63 -13.01 -3.75
N GLU A 144 -0.37 -11.75 -4.12
CA GLU A 144 0.85 -11.36 -4.85
C GLU A 144 2.10 -11.70 -4.03
N HIS A 145 2.06 -11.47 -2.73
CA HIS A 145 3.17 -11.75 -1.81
C HIS A 145 3.36 -13.25 -1.50
N LEU A 146 2.28 -14.03 -1.41
CA LEU A 146 2.37 -15.45 -1.03
C LEU A 146 2.54 -16.40 -2.22
N PHE A 147 1.87 -16.12 -3.34
CA PHE A 147 1.79 -17.04 -4.48
C PHE A 147 2.35 -16.46 -5.78
N GLY A 148 2.67 -15.17 -5.80
CA GLY A 148 3.17 -14.46 -6.98
C GLY A 148 2.10 -13.69 -7.75
N PRO A 149 2.51 -12.93 -8.78
CA PRO A 149 1.63 -12.02 -9.49
C PRO A 149 0.55 -12.76 -10.29
N GLY A 150 -0.68 -12.25 -10.25
CA GLY A 150 -1.81 -12.79 -11.02
C GLY A 150 -2.46 -14.04 -10.42
N VAL A 151 -2.05 -14.49 -9.24
CA VAL A 151 -2.68 -15.63 -8.56
C VAL A 151 -3.77 -15.15 -7.60
N PHE A 152 -4.90 -15.83 -7.56
CA PHE A 152 -5.97 -15.57 -6.59
C PHE A 152 -6.74 -16.86 -6.26
N PHE A 153 -7.54 -16.85 -5.20
CA PHE A 153 -8.53 -17.91 -4.98
C PHE A 153 -9.71 -17.42 -4.16
N GLU A 154 -10.90 -17.96 -4.44
CA GLU A 154 -12.11 -17.67 -3.67
C GLU A 154 -12.12 -18.49 -2.39
N ASN A 155 -12.42 -17.86 -1.26
CA ASN A 155 -12.51 -18.58 0.00
C ASN A 155 -13.84 -19.35 0.07
N VAL A 156 -13.79 -20.68 -0.07
CA VAL A 156 -14.95 -21.59 -0.01
C VAL A 156 -15.18 -22.11 1.42
N GLN A 157 -14.19 -21.97 2.32
CA GLN A 157 -14.23 -22.50 3.67
C GLN A 157 -14.17 -21.38 4.70
N ASN A 158 -15.16 -21.32 5.57
CA ASN A 158 -15.18 -20.36 6.67
C ASN A 158 -14.29 -20.86 7.80
N MET A 159 -13.46 -19.97 8.31
CA MET A 159 -12.55 -20.22 9.42
C MET A 159 -12.63 -19.03 10.37
N ASP A 160 -12.87 -19.34 11.64
CA ASP A 160 -12.87 -18.37 12.71
C ASP A 160 -11.60 -18.55 13.54
N VAL A 161 -10.85 -17.47 13.67
CA VAL A 161 -9.63 -17.43 14.47
C VAL A 161 -9.82 -16.43 15.61
N THR A 162 -9.55 -16.85 16.83
CA THR A 162 -9.75 -16.04 18.04
C THR A 162 -8.51 -16.11 18.93
N PHE A 163 -8.11 -14.96 19.46
CA PHE A 163 -7.06 -14.79 20.45
C PHE A 163 -7.69 -14.33 21.76
N GLY A 164 -8.04 -15.28 22.64
CA GLY A 164 -8.79 -14.97 23.86
C GLY A 164 -10.16 -14.37 23.52
N GLU A 165 -10.37 -13.10 23.85
CA GLU A 165 -11.61 -12.36 23.55
C GLU A 165 -11.59 -11.68 22.17
N ASN A 166 -10.42 -11.59 21.53
CA ASN A 166 -10.27 -10.85 20.27
C ASN A 166 -10.44 -11.77 19.05
N VAL A 167 -11.42 -11.46 18.21
CA VAL A 167 -11.67 -12.18 16.94
C VAL A 167 -10.78 -11.61 15.83
N VAL A 168 -10.20 -12.47 15.00
CA VAL A 168 -9.43 -12.09 13.81
C VAL A 168 -10.37 -11.95 12.62
N TYR A 169 -10.33 -10.80 11.97
CA TYR A 169 -11.06 -10.53 10.73
C TYR A 169 -10.10 -10.06 9.64
N TYR A 170 -10.57 -10.02 8.39
CA TYR A 170 -9.74 -9.54 7.28
C TYR A 170 -9.41 -8.05 7.44
N GLY A 171 -8.16 -7.74 7.77
CA GLY A 171 -7.66 -6.38 7.88
C GLY A 171 -7.92 -5.68 9.21
N ASN A 172 -8.34 -6.39 10.26
CA ASN A 172 -8.41 -5.80 11.59
C ASN A 172 -7.03 -5.69 12.25
N THR A 173 -6.88 -4.70 13.12
CA THR A 173 -5.63 -4.47 13.88
C THR A 173 -5.76 -5.10 15.26
N LEU A 174 -4.87 -6.03 15.58
CA LEU A 174 -4.76 -6.66 16.90
C LEU A 174 -3.52 -6.16 17.64
N ILE A 175 -3.63 -5.99 18.95
CA ILE A 175 -2.51 -5.56 19.78
C ILE A 175 -1.60 -6.76 20.01
N ALA A 176 -0.28 -6.59 19.80
CA ALA A 176 0.70 -7.67 19.93
C ALA A 176 0.74 -8.34 21.32
N LYS A 177 0.28 -7.63 22.36
CA LYS A 177 0.14 -8.18 23.72
C LYS A 177 -0.92 -9.28 23.78
N ASP A 178 -1.98 -9.14 23.00
CA ASP A 178 -3.13 -10.05 23.03
C ASP A 178 -2.88 -11.30 22.18
N THR A 179 -1.88 -11.26 21.29
CA THR A 179 -1.50 -12.36 20.39
C THR A 179 -0.33 -13.20 20.90
N GLN A 180 -0.02 -13.14 22.21
CA GLN A 180 1.08 -13.92 22.79
C GLN A 180 0.76 -15.41 22.94
N SER A 181 -0.51 -15.73 23.22
CA SER A 181 -0.97 -17.10 23.34
C SER A 181 -1.38 -17.67 21.99
N LYS A 182 -1.38 -19.01 21.90
CA LYS A 182 -1.83 -19.71 20.69
C LYS A 182 -3.31 -19.38 20.43
N PRO A 183 -3.71 -19.06 19.18
CA PRO A 183 -5.10 -18.81 18.86
C PRO A 183 -5.93 -20.08 18.89
N GLN A 184 -7.22 -19.91 19.17
CA GLN A 184 -8.24 -20.92 18.94
C GLN A 184 -8.76 -20.76 17.52
N VAL A 185 -8.68 -21.85 16.75
CA VAL A 185 -9.06 -21.90 15.34
C VAL A 185 -10.21 -22.89 15.19
N ILE A 186 -11.33 -22.41 14.65
CA ILE A 186 -12.50 -23.23 14.32
C ILE A 186 -12.65 -23.20 12.81
N VAL A 187 -12.56 -24.37 12.19
CA VAL A 187 -12.81 -24.51 10.75
C VAL A 187 -14.20 -25.10 10.56
N PHE A 188 -15.07 -24.39 9.85
CA PHE A 188 -16.39 -24.90 9.53
C PHE A 188 -16.29 -25.87 8.36
N THR A 189 -15.96 -27.11 8.70
CA THR A 189 -16.00 -28.22 7.76
C THR A 189 -17.47 -28.58 7.50
N SER A 190 -18.00 -28.09 6.39
CA SER A 190 -19.20 -28.67 5.79
C SER A 190 -18.81 -29.97 5.05
N VAL A 191 -18.32 -30.93 5.84
CA VAL A 191 -18.02 -32.29 5.39
C VAL A 191 -19.27 -33.11 5.68
N LEU A 192 -20.16 -33.18 4.68
CA LEU A 192 -20.86 -34.42 4.42
C LEU A 192 -19.77 -35.41 4.01
N CYS A 193 -19.24 -36.14 5.00
CA CYS A 193 -18.42 -37.31 4.79
C CYS A 193 -19.30 -38.35 4.08
N TYR A 194 -19.42 -38.25 2.76
CA TYR A 194 -19.71 -39.42 1.95
C TYR A 194 -18.41 -40.22 1.91
N LEU A 195 -18.25 -41.07 2.92
CA LEU A 195 -17.50 -42.30 2.80
C LEU A 195 -18.12 -43.09 1.64
N CYS A 196 -17.54 -42.95 0.45
CA CYS A 196 -17.62 -44.00 -0.56
C CYS A 196 -16.35 -44.83 -0.41
N CYS A 197 -16.51 -45.99 0.23
CA CYS A 197 -15.67 -47.17 0.02
C CYS A 197 -15.78 -47.62 -1.44
#